data_AF-A0A7V4WY95-F1
#
_entry.id   AF-A0A7V4WY95-F1
#
_cell.length_a   1.000
_cell.length_b   1.000
_cell.length_c   1.000
_cell.angle_alpha   90.00
_cell.angle_beta   90.00
_cell.angle_gamma   90.00
#
_symmetry.space_group_name_H-M   'P 1'
#
loop_
_entity.id
_entity.type
_entity.pdbx_description
1 polymer ?
#
loop_
_entity_poly.entity_id
_entity_poly.type
_entity_poly.pdbx_seq_one_letter_code
_entity_poly.pdbx_strand_id
1 'polypeptide(L)'
;MNFIKIFLILIFLFINTICFASEDKNEKFSDVSISPATKACIGCHINFTPGIVKDWFESRHSKTAPETVINKPDIEKRISSPSIPAELSSYAVGCYECHSLNAEKHKDTFNHMSRNIHIVVTPEDCKTCHVVEVQQFSISKKSYAHKILMDNTVYRLLTDTVTGIKKHDIDKLILEKPSDSTLHETCLGCHGTVIDVVSTKNISTKIGIMTVPDLKNWPNQGVGRINPDGSRGSCSACHARHSFSIEVARKPYTCGQCHHEPDVPAWNVYEESKHGNIFSSLGKNWNFTNVPWKIGKDIKAPTCSTCHNSLLVSPEGEIISERTHDFGSRLWVRLFGLIYSHPQPKSGDTTIIKNKDGLPLPVTFSNEPATEYLIDKDEQIKRQRVFSNICNSCHSSQWIKGHFSKMDSTINETNTMSMTATSFMLEIWKNKFADNSNPFDESIEQMWIKQWLFYSNSIRYSSAMTGAPDYTTFKNGWWDLTENLQKMKDWLDLKKEIYIKKQ
;
A
#
# COMPACT_ATOMS: atom_id res chain seq x y z
N MET A 1 41.53 -63.66 -18.58
CA MET A 1 41.83 -62.56 -17.64
C MET A 1 42.86 -61.65 -18.31
N ASN A 2 42.45 -60.63 -19.08
CA ASN A 2 43.27 -59.48 -19.55
C ASN A 2 42.68 -58.63 -20.70
N PHE A 3 41.40 -58.75 -21.09
CA PHE A 3 40.82 -57.86 -22.12
C PHE A 3 39.75 -56.87 -21.62
N ILE A 4 39.25 -57.01 -20.39
CA ILE A 4 38.21 -56.11 -19.84
C ILE A 4 38.80 -54.98 -18.97
N LYS A 5 40.06 -55.09 -18.53
CA LYS A 5 40.70 -54.06 -17.68
C LYS A 5 41.35 -52.90 -18.45
N ILE A 6 41.60 -53.03 -19.75
CA ILE A 6 42.27 -51.98 -20.54
C ILE A 6 41.26 -50.94 -21.08
N PHE A 7 40.01 -51.31 -21.30
CA PHE A 7 38.99 -50.39 -21.80
C PHE A 7 38.46 -49.41 -20.73
N LEU A 8 38.53 -49.79 -19.45
CA LEU A 8 38.10 -48.95 -18.33
C LEU A 8 39.16 -47.91 -17.87
N ILE A 9 40.43 -48.07 -18.25
CA ILE A 9 41.50 -47.13 -17.89
C ILE A 9 41.61 -45.99 -18.93
N LEU A 10 41.23 -46.24 -20.20
CA LEU A 10 41.23 -45.21 -21.25
C LEU A 10 40.04 -44.23 -21.16
N ILE A 11 38.92 -44.63 -20.55
CA ILE A 11 37.77 -43.74 -20.31
C ILE A 11 37.99 -42.86 -19.07
N PHE A 12 38.82 -43.29 -18.11
CA PHE A 12 39.12 -42.50 -16.91
C PHE A 12 40.24 -41.46 -17.10
N LEU A 13 41.01 -41.55 -18.19
CA LEU A 13 42.07 -40.60 -18.53
C LEU A 13 41.65 -39.51 -19.53
N PHE A 14 40.41 -39.55 -20.05
CA PHE A 14 39.86 -38.50 -20.93
C PHE A 14 38.82 -37.57 -20.28
N ILE A 15 38.53 -37.75 -18.98
CA ILE A 15 37.55 -36.92 -18.25
C ILE A 15 38.23 -35.83 -17.38
N ASN A 16 39.56 -35.83 -17.27
CA ASN A 16 40.29 -34.86 -16.42
C ASN A 16 40.89 -33.65 -17.16
N THR A 17 40.47 -33.36 -18.38
CA THR A 17 40.85 -32.13 -19.11
C THR A 17 39.62 -31.37 -19.60
N ILE A 18 38.65 -31.16 -18.72
CA ILE A 18 37.85 -29.94 -18.78
C ILE A 18 38.29 -29.15 -17.55
N CYS A 19 39.27 -28.28 -17.77
CA CYS A 19 39.47 -27.14 -16.92
C CYS A 19 38.09 -26.55 -16.62
N PHE A 20 37.69 -26.53 -15.35
CA PHE A 20 36.89 -25.44 -14.85
C PHE A 20 37.75 -24.18 -14.98
N ALA A 21 37.89 -23.67 -16.20
CA ALA A 21 37.89 -22.25 -16.39
C ALA A 21 36.54 -21.83 -15.83
N SER A 22 36.53 -21.31 -14.60
CA SER A 22 35.50 -20.37 -14.23
C SER A 22 35.49 -19.36 -15.35
N GLU A 23 34.47 -19.42 -16.21
CA GLU A 23 34.05 -18.23 -16.90
C GLU A 23 33.80 -17.22 -15.79
N ASP A 24 34.81 -16.39 -15.52
CA ASP A 24 34.60 -15.01 -15.13
C ASP A 24 33.66 -14.48 -16.21
N LYS A 25 32.36 -14.68 -15.96
CA LYS A 25 31.34 -13.79 -16.46
C LYS A 25 31.71 -12.46 -15.85
N ASN A 26 32.61 -11.75 -16.54
CA ASN A 26 32.60 -10.32 -16.61
C ASN A 26 31.17 -9.97 -17.00
N GLU A 27 30.30 -9.88 -15.99
CA GLU A 27 29.07 -9.11 -16.07
C GLU A 27 29.54 -7.77 -16.61
N LYS A 28 29.26 -7.52 -17.89
CA LYS A 28 29.34 -6.18 -18.44
C LYS A 28 28.37 -5.36 -17.61
N PHE A 29 28.88 -4.75 -16.54
CA PHE A 29 28.22 -3.66 -15.88
C PHE A 29 27.84 -2.68 -16.98
N SER A 30 26.56 -2.31 -16.98
CA SER A 30 25.96 -1.28 -17.84
C SER A 30 26.98 -0.24 -18.30
N ASP A 31 26.92 0.18 -19.57
CA ASP A 31 27.77 1.26 -20.14
C ASP A 31 27.64 2.62 -19.40
N VAL A 32 26.86 2.69 -18.32
CA VAL A 32 26.64 3.86 -17.48
C VAL A 32 27.73 3.97 -16.42
N SER A 33 28.30 5.17 -16.31
CA SER A 33 29.32 5.45 -15.30
C SER A 33 28.74 5.44 -13.88
N ILE A 34 29.42 4.76 -12.95
CA ILE A 34 29.16 4.85 -11.51
C ILE A 34 30.05 5.93 -10.91
N SER A 35 29.49 6.82 -10.08
CA SER A 35 30.23 7.90 -9.44
C SER A 35 31.37 7.38 -8.55
N PRO A 36 32.46 8.14 -8.36
CA PRO A 36 33.53 7.75 -7.44
C PRO A 36 33.05 7.51 -6.01
N ALA A 37 32.05 8.27 -5.56
CA ALA A 37 31.48 8.13 -4.23
C ALA A 37 30.71 6.80 -4.08
N THR A 38 29.84 6.47 -5.04
CA THR A 38 29.13 5.18 -5.03
C THR A 38 30.08 4.00 -5.21
N LYS A 39 31.14 4.10 -6.01
CA LYS A 39 32.18 3.06 -6.10
C LYS A 39 32.82 2.77 -4.75
N ALA A 40 33.10 3.81 -3.96
CA ALA A 40 33.63 3.64 -2.59
C ALA A 40 32.62 2.93 -1.68
N CYS A 41 31.33 3.29 -1.76
CA CYS A 41 30.26 2.60 -1.02
C CYS A 41 30.20 1.11 -1.38
N ILE A 42 30.18 0.78 -2.68
CA ILE A 42 30.11 -0.59 -3.18
C ILE A 42 31.33 -1.41 -2.73
N GLY A 43 32.55 -0.84 -2.83
CA GLY A 43 33.79 -1.53 -2.45
C GLY A 43 33.78 -2.05 -1.01
N CYS A 44 33.06 -1.38 -0.11
CA CYS A 44 32.85 -1.83 1.26
C CYS A 44 31.58 -2.71 1.37
N HIS A 45 30.42 -2.20 0.95
CA HIS A 45 29.12 -2.82 1.17
C HIS A 45 28.91 -4.14 0.43
N ILE A 46 29.67 -4.43 -0.63
CA ILE A 46 29.63 -5.73 -1.28
C ILE A 46 30.06 -6.86 -0.33
N ASN A 47 30.90 -6.56 0.66
CA ASN A 47 31.41 -7.52 1.64
C ASN A 47 30.56 -7.56 2.92
N PHE A 48 29.96 -6.45 3.32
CA PHE A 48 29.20 -6.35 4.59
C PHE A 48 27.69 -6.46 4.42
N THR A 49 27.15 -5.99 3.31
CA THR A 49 25.71 -6.05 2.97
C THR A 49 25.52 -6.48 1.50
N PRO A 50 26.03 -7.66 1.10
CA PRO A 50 26.02 -8.11 -0.30
C PRO A 50 24.61 -8.11 -0.92
N GLY A 51 23.58 -8.42 -0.13
CA GLY A 51 22.19 -8.40 -0.59
C GLY A 51 21.72 -7.03 -1.07
N ILE A 52 22.10 -5.94 -0.37
CA ILE A 52 21.75 -4.57 -0.77
C ILE A 52 22.41 -4.22 -2.10
N VAL A 53 23.72 -4.50 -2.22
CA VAL A 53 24.49 -4.17 -3.42
C VAL A 53 23.99 -4.96 -4.62
N LYS A 54 23.75 -6.26 -4.47
CA LYS A 54 23.23 -7.11 -5.54
C LYS A 54 21.82 -6.72 -5.97
N ASP A 55 20.93 -6.40 -5.02
CA ASP A 55 19.58 -5.96 -5.34
C ASP A 55 19.57 -4.58 -6.04
N TRP A 56 20.48 -3.66 -5.67
CA TRP A 56 20.69 -2.41 -6.40
C TRP A 56 21.23 -2.66 -7.82
N PHE A 57 22.16 -3.60 -8.01
CA PHE A 57 22.63 -3.97 -9.36
C PHE A 57 21.50 -4.49 -10.25
N GLU A 58 20.43 -5.06 -9.70
CA GLU A 58 19.25 -5.45 -10.48
C GLU A 58 18.36 -4.26 -10.89
N SER A 59 18.44 -3.16 -10.16
CA SER A 59 17.62 -1.97 -10.38
C SER A 59 17.84 -1.32 -11.75
N ARG A 60 16.85 -0.53 -12.20
CA ARG A 60 17.04 0.36 -13.34
C ARG A 60 17.93 1.57 -12.98
N HIS A 61 17.97 1.96 -11.70
CA HIS A 61 18.79 3.05 -11.20
C HIS A 61 20.29 2.78 -11.36
N SER A 62 20.74 1.54 -11.22
CA SER A 62 22.14 1.14 -11.47
C SER A 62 22.50 1.03 -12.96
N LYS A 63 21.51 0.98 -13.84
CA LYS A 63 21.66 0.70 -15.28
C LYS A 63 21.35 1.90 -16.17
N THR A 64 21.13 3.10 -15.62
CA THR A 64 20.66 4.27 -16.37
C THR A 64 21.12 5.57 -15.69
N ALA A 65 21.67 6.50 -16.47
CA ALA A 65 21.95 7.87 -16.01
C ALA A 65 20.78 8.81 -16.38
N PRO A 66 20.42 9.79 -15.52
CA PRO A 66 19.30 10.70 -15.78
C PRO A 66 19.33 11.41 -17.14
N GLU A 67 20.48 11.88 -17.60
CA GLU A 67 20.64 12.56 -18.89
C GLU A 67 20.23 11.69 -20.09
N THR A 68 20.41 10.37 -20.00
CA THR A 68 20.07 9.42 -21.06
C THR A 68 18.56 9.18 -21.19
N VAL A 69 17.78 9.61 -20.18
CA VAL A 69 16.32 9.43 -20.13
C VAL A 69 15.59 10.71 -20.53
N ILE A 70 16.16 11.87 -20.24
CA ILE A 70 15.55 13.18 -20.55
C ILE A 70 15.20 13.33 -22.04
N ASN A 71 16.00 12.72 -22.93
CA ASN A 71 15.81 12.79 -24.38
C ASN A 71 14.80 11.77 -24.95
N LYS A 72 14.20 10.93 -24.11
CA LYS A 72 13.15 9.99 -24.55
C LYS A 72 11.83 10.70 -24.84
N PRO A 73 10.91 10.11 -25.62
CA PRO A 73 9.53 10.60 -25.68
C PRO A 73 8.89 10.63 -24.29
N ASP A 74 8.09 11.66 -23.98
CA ASP A 74 7.52 11.86 -22.63
C ASP A 74 6.75 10.65 -22.10
N ILE A 75 6.00 9.95 -22.96
CA ILE A 75 5.23 8.75 -22.60
C ILE A 75 6.11 7.56 -22.19
N GLU A 76 7.39 7.56 -22.58
CA GLU A 76 8.39 6.54 -22.23
C GLU A 76 9.26 6.94 -21.03
N LYS A 77 9.21 8.21 -20.62
CA LYS A 77 10.04 8.73 -19.53
C LYS A 77 9.62 8.12 -18.18
N ARG A 78 10.64 7.92 -17.36
CA ARG A 78 10.52 7.50 -15.94
C ARG A 78 11.15 8.51 -14.99
N ILE A 79 11.56 9.66 -15.52
CA ILE A 79 12.05 10.82 -14.79
C ILE A 79 11.12 11.95 -15.19
N SER A 80 10.65 12.72 -14.21
CA SER A 80 9.65 13.76 -14.41
C SER A 80 10.16 15.15 -14.02
N SER A 81 11.31 15.23 -13.34
CA SER A 81 11.95 16.51 -13.06
C SER A 81 12.39 17.20 -14.36
N PRO A 82 12.11 18.50 -14.54
CA PRO A 82 12.51 19.24 -15.74
C PRO A 82 14.02 19.46 -15.81
N SER A 83 14.72 19.40 -14.67
CA SER A 83 16.16 19.59 -14.56
C SER A 83 16.73 18.72 -13.45
N ILE A 84 17.86 18.05 -13.72
CA ILE A 84 18.59 17.23 -12.75
C ILE A 84 19.89 17.96 -12.40
N PRO A 85 20.31 18.01 -11.12
CA PRO A 85 21.59 18.57 -10.73
C PRO A 85 22.74 17.93 -11.52
N ALA A 86 23.71 18.74 -11.96
CA ALA A 86 24.77 18.32 -12.88
C ALA A 86 25.59 17.14 -12.32
N GLU A 87 25.82 17.15 -11.00
CA GLU A 87 26.52 16.12 -10.25
C GLU A 87 25.82 14.74 -10.26
N LEU A 88 24.52 14.68 -10.55
CA LEU A 88 23.75 13.43 -10.64
C LEU A 88 23.48 13.01 -12.10
N SER A 89 23.55 13.96 -13.04
CA SER A 89 23.01 13.81 -14.39
C SER A 89 23.67 12.70 -15.21
N SER A 90 25.00 12.56 -15.07
CA SER A 90 25.83 11.69 -15.92
C SER A 90 26.24 10.37 -15.26
N TYR A 91 25.75 10.09 -14.05
CA TYR A 91 26.03 8.85 -13.32
C TYR A 91 24.78 8.00 -13.15
N ALA A 92 24.98 6.70 -12.95
CA ALA A 92 23.93 5.83 -12.41
C ALA A 92 23.47 6.37 -11.04
N VAL A 93 22.18 6.24 -10.74
CA VAL A 93 21.63 6.62 -9.43
C VAL A 93 22.04 5.54 -8.41
N GLY A 94 23.19 5.78 -7.77
CA GLY A 94 23.83 4.86 -6.85
C GLY A 94 23.54 5.12 -5.38
N CYS A 95 24.34 4.48 -4.52
CA CYS A 95 24.20 4.59 -3.07
C CYS A 95 24.32 6.06 -2.62
N TYR A 96 25.37 6.76 -3.09
CA TYR A 96 25.63 8.14 -2.68
C TYR A 96 24.64 9.12 -3.31
N GLU A 97 24.23 8.88 -4.55
CA GLU A 97 23.26 9.73 -5.27
C GLU A 97 21.86 9.73 -4.61
N CYS A 98 21.55 8.79 -3.71
CA CYS A 98 20.34 8.81 -2.90
C CYS A 98 20.62 9.20 -1.44
N HIS A 99 21.58 8.53 -0.79
CA HIS A 99 21.82 8.65 0.64
C HIS A 99 22.58 9.92 1.06
N SER A 100 22.99 10.79 0.13
CA SER A 100 23.63 12.08 0.47
C SER A 100 22.82 13.30 0.05
N LEU A 101 21.67 13.09 -0.59
CA LEU A 101 20.82 14.19 -1.08
C LEU A 101 20.23 14.99 0.08
N ASN A 102 20.20 16.32 -0.07
CA ASN A 102 19.57 17.23 0.88
C ASN A 102 19.99 16.99 2.35
N ALA A 103 21.25 16.58 2.57
CA ALA A 103 21.74 16.13 3.88
C ALA A 103 21.45 17.15 5.01
N GLU A 104 21.42 18.44 4.70
CA GLU A 104 21.09 19.53 5.62
C GLU A 104 19.64 19.52 6.14
N LYS A 105 18.72 18.86 5.42
CA LYS A 105 17.31 18.71 5.79
C LYS A 105 17.04 17.42 6.56
N HIS A 106 17.94 16.44 6.47
CA HIS A 106 17.80 15.14 7.13
C HIS A 106 18.40 15.18 8.53
N LYS A 107 17.55 15.05 9.55
CA LYS A 107 17.98 14.96 10.95
C LYS A 107 18.82 13.72 11.23
N ASP A 108 18.71 12.67 10.41
CA ASP A 108 19.47 11.43 10.53
C ASP A 108 20.75 11.43 9.68
N THR A 109 21.19 12.60 9.19
CA THR A 109 22.50 12.74 8.55
C THR A 109 23.62 12.52 9.55
N PHE A 110 24.59 11.70 9.18
CA PHE A 110 25.79 11.41 9.97
C PHE A 110 27.01 11.19 9.07
N ASN A 111 28.20 11.31 9.65
CA ASN A 111 29.43 10.99 8.95
C ASN A 111 29.64 9.47 8.89
N HIS A 112 29.78 8.94 7.68
CA HIS A 112 30.09 7.56 7.41
C HIS A 112 31.24 7.49 6.42
N MET A 113 32.43 7.08 6.90
CA MET A 113 33.65 6.97 6.07
C MET A 113 33.99 8.28 5.34
N SER A 114 34.01 9.40 6.08
CA SER A 114 34.29 10.75 5.55
C SER A 114 33.24 11.28 4.56
N ARG A 115 32.03 10.72 4.58
CA ARG A 115 30.89 11.17 3.77
C ARG A 115 29.69 11.43 4.65
N ASN A 116 28.97 12.51 4.42
CA ASN A 116 27.71 12.75 5.12
C ASN A 116 26.60 12.03 4.36
N ILE A 117 25.95 11.10 5.04
CA ILE A 117 24.82 10.34 4.52
C ILE A 117 23.70 10.25 5.56
N HIS A 118 22.49 10.00 5.11
CA HIS A 118 21.33 9.67 5.94
C HIS A 118 20.83 8.25 5.66
N ILE A 119 20.20 7.62 6.65
CA ILE A 119 19.72 6.24 6.54
C ILE A 119 18.38 6.22 5.77
N VAL A 120 17.51 7.18 6.06
CA VAL A 120 16.13 7.20 5.59
C VAL A 120 16.00 8.08 4.37
N VAL A 121 16.17 7.53 3.17
CA VAL A 121 15.85 8.24 1.92
C VAL A 121 14.34 8.51 1.85
N THR A 122 13.97 9.78 1.59
CA THR A 122 12.58 10.27 1.72
C THR A 122 11.95 10.62 0.36
N PRO A 123 10.63 10.91 0.32
CA PRO A 123 10.01 11.49 -0.86
C PRO A 123 10.66 12.79 -1.36
N GLU A 124 11.21 13.65 -0.49
CA GLU A 124 11.89 14.88 -0.94
C GLU A 124 13.22 14.59 -1.63
N ASP A 125 13.92 13.50 -1.29
CA ASP A 125 15.08 13.04 -2.07
C ASP A 125 14.64 12.53 -3.45
N CYS A 126 13.59 11.70 -3.49
CA CYS A 126 13.04 11.14 -4.72
C CYS A 126 12.58 12.26 -5.69
N LYS A 127 12.05 13.36 -5.15
CA LYS A 127 11.53 14.53 -5.88
C LYS A 127 12.59 15.22 -6.72
N THR A 128 13.87 15.07 -6.39
CA THR A 128 15.01 15.56 -7.20
C THR A 128 14.91 15.07 -8.64
N CYS A 129 14.46 13.82 -8.84
CA CYS A 129 14.28 13.20 -10.16
C CYS A 129 12.81 12.96 -10.54
N HIS A 130 11.93 12.75 -9.54
CA HIS A 130 10.54 12.30 -9.71
C HIS A 130 9.53 13.32 -9.16
N VAL A 131 9.60 14.56 -9.64
CA VAL A 131 8.77 15.67 -9.13
C VAL A 131 7.27 15.42 -9.27
N VAL A 132 6.81 14.88 -10.41
CA VAL A 132 5.39 14.64 -10.68
C VAL A 132 4.85 13.55 -9.77
N GLU A 133 5.57 12.43 -9.64
CA GLU A 133 5.17 11.31 -8.79
C GLU A 133 5.07 11.71 -7.32
N VAL A 134 6.06 12.47 -6.82
CA VAL A 134 6.05 12.95 -5.42
C VAL A 134 4.94 13.97 -5.19
N GLN A 135 4.72 14.91 -6.11
CA GLN A 135 3.63 15.88 -6.01
C GLN A 135 2.26 15.19 -5.95
N GLN A 136 2.00 14.26 -6.87
CA GLN A 136 0.77 13.45 -6.88
C GLN A 136 0.61 12.65 -5.58
N PHE A 137 1.67 12.01 -5.09
CA PHE A 137 1.60 11.23 -3.86
C PHE A 137 1.35 12.10 -2.63
N SER A 138 2.02 13.26 -2.53
CA SER A 138 2.04 14.15 -1.35
C SER A 138 0.68 14.75 -0.97
N ILE A 139 -0.25 14.79 -1.93
CA ILE A 139 -1.64 15.24 -1.73
C ILE A 139 -2.61 14.07 -1.56
N SER A 140 -2.16 12.83 -1.74
CA SER A 140 -3.01 11.64 -1.70
C SER A 140 -3.34 11.23 -0.27
N LYS A 141 -4.48 10.55 -0.07
CA LYS A 141 -4.84 9.96 1.23
C LYS A 141 -3.78 9.03 1.80
N LYS A 142 -2.97 8.37 0.95
CA LYS A 142 -1.89 7.48 1.36
C LYS A 142 -0.79 8.26 2.10
N SER A 143 -0.37 9.42 1.58
CA SER A 143 0.63 10.26 2.27
C SER A 143 0.15 10.79 3.62
N TYR A 144 -1.17 10.96 3.80
CA TYR A 144 -1.79 11.38 5.05
C TYR A 144 -2.16 10.21 5.97
N ALA A 145 -1.87 8.95 5.63
CA ALA A 145 -2.45 7.78 6.30
C ALA A 145 -2.18 7.70 7.81
N HIS A 146 -0.97 8.10 8.26
CA HIS A 146 -0.66 8.20 9.69
C HIS A 146 -1.56 9.24 10.36
N LYS A 147 -1.54 10.47 9.83
CA LYS A 147 -2.34 11.60 10.33
C LYS A 147 -3.84 11.27 10.37
N ILE A 148 -4.39 10.70 9.29
CA ILE A 148 -5.80 10.32 9.22
C ILE A 148 -6.17 9.38 10.37
N LEU A 149 -5.33 8.39 10.66
CA LEU A 149 -5.63 7.39 11.69
C LEU A 149 -5.42 7.95 13.11
N MET A 150 -4.32 8.67 13.32
CA MET A 150 -3.85 9.03 14.65
C MET A 150 -4.40 10.37 15.17
N ASP A 151 -4.72 11.31 14.27
CA ASP A 151 -5.24 12.64 14.63
C ASP A 151 -6.77 12.70 14.56
N ASN A 152 -7.43 11.72 13.94
CA ASN A 152 -8.88 11.59 13.98
C ASN A 152 -9.31 10.94 15.29
N THR A 153 -10.03 11.68 16.14
CA THR A 153 -10.41 11.20 17.48
C THR A 153 -11.24 9.92 17.46
N VAL A 154 -12.14 9.76 16.48
CA VAL A 154 -12.97 8.54 16.35
C VAL A 154 -12.14 7.35 15.88
N TYR A 155 -11.28 7.53 14.88
CA TYR A 155 -10.42 6.43 14.40
C TYR A 155 -9.35 6.05 15.42
N ARG A 156 -8.88 7.03 16.19
CA ARG A 156 -7.94 6.81 17.29
C ARG A 156 -8.57 5.98 18.40
N LEU A 157 -9.83 6.24 18.77
CA LEU A 157 -10.57 5.41 19.74
C LEU A 157 -10.66 3.96 19.30
N LEU A 158 -10.98 3.69 18.02
CA LEU A 158 -11.00 2.33 17.49
C LEU A 158 -9.60 1.69 17.53
N THR A 159 -8.57 2.45 17.14
CA THR A 159 -7.17 2.00 17.14
C THR A 159 -6.74 1.59 18.55
N ASP A 160 -6.95 2.46 19.54
CA ASP A 160 -6.61 2.21 20.93
C ASP A 160 -7.44 1.06 21.52
N THR A 161 -8.70 0.90 21.11
CA THR A 161 -9.57 -0.21 21.55
C THR A 161 -9.11 -1.57 21.01
N VAL A 162 -8.62 -1.62 19.77
CA VAL A 162 -8.14 -2.85 19.13
C VAL A 162 -6.75 -3.24 19.63
N THR A 163 -5.87 -2.27 19.85
CA THR A 163 -4.45 -2.51 20.16
C THR A 163 -4.10 -2.35 21.64
N GLY A 164 -4.99 -1.74 22.43
CA GLY A 164 -4.79 -1.53 23.85
C GLY A 164 -4.86 -2.81 24.68
N ILE A 165 -4.23 -2.78 25.84
CA ILE A 165 -4.14 -3.93 26.75
C ILE A 165 -5.38 -3.90 27.64
N LYS A 166 -6.19 -4.96 27.57
CA LYS A 166 -7.36 -5.13 28.45
C LYS A 166 -6.94 -5.88 29.71
N LYS A 167 -7.08 -5.24 30.87
CA LYS A 167 -6.83 -5.83 32.19
C LYS A 167 -8.14 -5.98 32.97
N HIS A 168 -8.19 -6.99 33.83
CA HIS A 168 -9.31 -7.17 34.75
C HIS A 168 -9.02 -6.45 36.07
N ASP A 169 -9.94 -5.60 36.52
CA ASP A 169 -9.93 -4.99 37.85
C ASP A 169 -11.29 -5.16 38.51
N ILE A 170 -11.32 -5.95 39.60
CA ILE A 170 -12.43 -6.35 40.49
C ILE A 170 -13.76 -6.72 39.79
N ASP A 171 -14.36 -5.82 38.99
CA ASP A 171 -15.59 -6.03 38.21
C ASP A 171 -15.61 -5.32 36.82
N LYS A 172 -14.46 -4.83 36.32
CA LYS A 172 -14.35 -4.08 35.06
C LYS A 172 -13.16 -4.50 34.21
N LEU A 173 -13.32 -4.41 32.90
CA LEU A 173 -12.20 -4.42 31.96
C LEU A 173 -11.67 -3.00 31.82
N ILE A 174 -10.41 -2.79 32.18
CA ILE A 174 -9.70 -1.51 31.99
C ILE A 174 -8.91 -1.61 30.69
N LEU A 175 -9.06 -0.60 29.83
CA LEU A 175 -8.27 -0.45 28.62
C LEU A 175 -7.05 0.45 28.90
N GLU A 176 -5.86 -0.14 28.86
CA GLU A 176 -4.61 0.62 28.86
C GLU A 176 -4.17 0.92 27.44
N LYS A 177 -3.45 2.04 27.26
CA LYS A 177 -2.93 2.45 25.95
C LYS A 177 -1.97 1.39 25.38
N PRO A 178 -2.00 1.18 24.05
CA PRO A 178 -1.02 0.32 23.39
C PRO A 178 0.40 0.89 23.52
N SER A 179 1.38 -0.01 23.45
CA SER A 179 2.77 0.41 23.30
C SER A 179 3.06 0.91 21.87
N ASP A 180 4.10 1.72 21.70
CA ASP A 180 4.59 2.13 20.36
C ASP A 180 4.89 0.91 19.48
N SER A 181 5.46 -0.16 20.06
CA SER A 181 5.75 -1.42 19.36
C SER A 181 4.47 -2.10 18.87
N THR A 182 3.43 -2.17 19.71
CA THR A 182 2.13 -2.75 19.34
C THR A 182 1.50 -1.97 18.19
N LEU A 183 1.50 -0.65 18.25
CA LEU A 183 0.99 0.20 17.16
C LEU A 183 1.81 0.00 15.88
N HIS A 184 3.13 -0.15 16.00
CA HIS A 184 4.03 -0.38 14.88
C HIS A 184 3.79 -1.74 14.20
N GLU A 185 3.59 -2.80 14.97
CA GLU A 185 3.33 -4.16 14.45
C GLU A 185 1.93 -4.32 13.84
N THR A 186 1.01 -3.42 14.17
CA THR A 186 -0.39 -3.48 13.73
C THR A 186 -0.73 -2.35 12.75
N CYS A 187 -1.46 -1.32 13.19
CA CYS A 187 -2.05 -0.31 12.33
C CYS A 187 -0.97 0.54 11.62
N LEU A 188 0.09 0.93 12.34
CA LEU A 188 1.16 1.76 11.79
C LEU A 188 2.15 0.97 10.92
N GLY A 189 2.06 -0.36 10.90
CA GLY A 189 2.77 -1.20 9.93
C GLY A 189 2.34 -0.86 8.50
N CYS A 190 1.05 -0.59 8.30
CA CYS A 190 0.48 -0.18 7.01
C CYS A 190 0.37 1.36 6.88
N HIS A 191 -0.07 2.05 7.93
CA HIS A 191 -0.35 3.49 7.89
C HIS A 191 0.89 4.37 8.03
N GLY A 192 1.96 3.85 8.62
CA GLY A 192 3.24 4.53 8.79
C GLY A 192 3.46 5.03 10.22
N THR A 193 4.70 5.05 10.66
CA THR A 193 5.14 5.61 11.95
C THR A 193 5.72 7.00 11.80
N VAL A 194 5.93 7.70 12.92
CA VAL A 194 6.83 8.87 12.98
C VAL A 194 8.24 8.38 13.26
N ILE A 195 9.16 8.59 12.31
CA ILE A 195 10.58 8.29 12.51
C ILE A 195 11.24 9.52 13.14
N ASP A 196 11.77 9.32 14.34
CA ASP A 196 12.53 10.34 15.05
C ASP A 196 13.99 9.90 15.24
N VAL A 197 14.89 10.88 15.26
CA VAL A 197 16.30 10.69 15.63
C VAL A 197 16.44 11.06 17.09
N VAL A 198 16.64 10.06 17.96
CA VAL A 198 16.68 10.29 19.41
C VAL A 198 18.08 10.69 19.86
N SER A 199 19.10 10.05 19.29
CA SER A 199 20.50 10.31 19.59
C SER A 199 21.38 9.65 18.51
N THR A 200 22.68 9.54 18.77
CA THR A 200 23.57 8.63 18.05
C THR A 200 23.92 7.44 18.94
N LYS A 201 24.09 6.26 18.35
CA LYS A 201 24.57 5.07 19.04
C LYS A 201 25.82 4.49 18.37
N ASN A 202 26.66 3.86 19.18
CA ASN A 202 27.80 3.10 18.70
C ASN A 202 27.37 1.66 18.40
N ILE A 203 27.67 1.19 17.21
CA ILE A 203 27.47 -0.20 16.80
C ILE A 203 28.82 -0.86 16.56
N SER A 204 28.96 -2.11 17.00
CA SER A 204 30.15 -2.93 16.69
C SER A 204 29.98 -3.56 15.31
N THR A 205 30.97 -3.36 14.44
CA THR A 205 31.00 -3.95 13.10
C THR A 205 32.30 -4.75 12.92
N LYS A 206 32.36 -5.54 11.84
CA LYS A 206 33.56 -6.31 11.48
C LYS A 206 34.79 -5.45 11.18
N ILE A 207 34.62 -4.14 10.95
CA ILE A 207 35.71 -3.18 10.67
C ILE A 207 35.88 -2.13 11.77
N GLY A 208 35.28 -2.37 12.94
CA GLY A 208 35.39 -1.50 14.11
C GLY A 208 34.06 -0.92 14.56
N ILE A 209 34.14 -0.02 15.54
CA ILE A 209 32.98 0.67 16.07
C ILE A 209 32.58 1.80 15.12
N MET A 210 31.29 1.89 14.81
CA MET A 210 30.73 2.99 14.03
C MET A 210 29.66 3.72 14.84
N THR A 211 29.64 5.04 14.73
CA THR A 211 28.57 5.87 15.28
C THR A 211 27.50 6.07 14.22
N VAL A 212 26.26 5.68 14.52
CA VAL A 212 25.11 5.78 13.62
C VAL A 212 23.93 6.48 14.32
N PRO A 213 23.00 7.09 13.59
CA PRO A 213 21.75 7.60 14.14
C PRO A 213 20.98 6.51 14.87
N ASP A 214 20.46 6.85 16.06
CA ASP A 214 19.53 6.01 16.78
C ASP A 214 18.10 6.43 16.45
N LEU A 215 17.46 5.65 15.57
CA LEU A 215 16.14 5.92 15.04
C LEU A 215 15.05 5.22 15.86
N LYS A 216 14.06 5.99 16.33
CA LYS A 216 12.84 5.47 16.95
C LYS A 216 11.81 5.11 15.86
N ASN A 217 11.03 4.05 16.11
CA ASN A 217 9.96 3.57 15.22
C ASN A 217 10.43 3.20 13.80
N TRP A 218 11.70 2.84 13.65
CA TRP A 218 12.33 2.31 12.45
C TRP A 218 12.70 0.83 12.66
N PRO A 219 12.56 -0.06 11.66
CA PRO A 219 12.17 0.16 10.26
C PRO A 219 10.65 0.26 10.05
N ASN A 220 10.21 1.18 9.18
CA ASN A 220 8.81 1.30 8.79
C ASN A 220 8.67 1.68 7.31
N GLN A 221 7.66 1.11 6.63
CA GLN A 221 7.39 1.36 5.21
C GLN A 221 5.93 1.70 4.94
N GLY A 222 5.16 2.02 5.99
CA GLY A 222 3.76 2.39 5.86
C GLY A 222 3.60 3.65 5.00
N VAL A 223 2.49 3.71 4.28
CA VAL A 223 2.31 4.67 3.18
C VAL A 223 2.27 6.14 3.62
N GLY A 224 1.94 6.40 4.88
CA GLY A 224 1.87 7.74 5.48
C GLY A 224 2.95 8.01 6.53
N ARG A 225 4.06 7.27 6.50
CA ARG A 225 5.20 7.43 7.41
C ARG A 225 5.67 8.89 7.45
N ILE A 226 5.93 9.43 8.64
CA ILE A 226 6.52 10.77 8.81
C ILE A 226 8.03 10.61 8.91
N ASN A 227 8.76 11.28 8.03
CA ASN A 227 10.20 11.12 7.86
C ASN A 227 11.02 12.11 8.68
N PRO A 228 12.33 11.84 8.90
CA PRO A 228 13.22 12.76 9.64
C PRO A 228 13.31 14.18 9.07
N ASP A 229 13.15 14.34 7.75
CA ASP A 229 13.10 15.63 7.04
C ASP A 229 11.72 16.35 7.12
N GLY A 230 10.75 15.75 7.81
CA GLY A 230 9.38 16.25 7.93
C GLY A 230 8.45 15.92 6.75
N SER A 231 8.97 15.32 5.69
CA SER A 231 8.15 14.85 4.56
C SER A 231 7.28 13.65 4.97
N ARG A 232 6.24 13.37 4.17
CA ARG A 232 5.31 12.26 4.42
C ARG A 232 5.35 11.24 3.31
N GLY A 233 5.42 9.98 3.71
CA GLY A 233 5.31 8.83 2.85
C GLY A 233 6.56 7.96 2.81
N SER A 234 6.36 6.73 2.33
CA SER A 234 7.41 5.78 2.03
C SER A 234 7.34 5.39 0.56
N CYS A 235 8.25 5.91 -0.26
CA CYS A 235 8.33 5.57 -1.68
C CYS A 235 8.70 4.09 -1.91
N SER A 236 9.16 3.36 -0.90
CA SER A 236 9.46 1.93 -1.03
C SER A 236 8.29 1.01 -0.67
N ALA A 237 7.07 1.53 -0.45
CA ALA A 237 5.91 0.73 -0.07
C ALA A 237 5.42 -0.23 -1.18
N CYS A 238 5.60 0.14 -2.47
CA CYS A 238 5.10 -0.65 -3.61
C CYS A 238 6.22 -1.18 -4.52
N HIS A 239 7.29 -0.41 -4.70
CA HIS A 239 8.52 -0.86 -5.33
C HIS A 239 9.63 -0.81 -4.29
N ALA A 240 9.77 -1.90 -3.53
CA ALA A 240 10.70 -1.98 -2.42
C ALA A 240 12.14 -1.64 -2.85
N ARG A 241 12.88 -1.05 -1.91
CA ARG A 241 14.32 -0.87 -2.05
C ARG A 241 15.00 -2.25 -2.00
N HIS A 242 16.12 -2.47 -2.69
CA HIS A 242 16.92 -1.52 -3.48
C HIS A 242 16.83 -1.76 -5.00
N SER A 243 16.06 -2.76 -5.45
CA SER A 243 15.77 -2.96 -6.88
C SER A 243 14.79 -1.93 -7.46
N PHE A 244 13.91 -1.34 -6.63
CA PHE A 244 12.89 -0.35 -7.05
C PHE A 244 12.13 -0.78 -8.32
N SER A 245 11.78 -2.07 -8.37
CA SER A 245 11.23 -2.69 -9.57
C SER A 245 9.78 -2.28 -9.84
N ILE A 246 9.54 -1.66 -11.01
CA ILE A 246 8.17 -1.39 -11.49
C ILE A 246 7.40 -2.68 -11.75
N GLU A 247 8.08 -3.80 -12.02
CA GLU A 247 7.44 -5.10 -12.15
C GLU A 247 6.85 -5.56 -10.82
N VAL A 248 7.59 -5.40 -9.72
CA VAL A 248 7.06 -5.66 -8.36
C VAL A 248 5.87 -4.73 -8.08
N ALA A 249 6.00 -3.43 -8.39
CA ALA A 249 4.92 -2.47 -8.20
C ALA A 249 3.65 -2.77 -9.03
N ARG A 250 3.79 -3.45 -10.18
CA ARG A 250 2.67 -3.82 -11.05
C ARG A 250 2.08 -5.17 -10.74
N LYS A 251 2.80 -6.04 -10.04
CA LYS A 251 2.26 -7.32 -9.58
C LYS A 251 1.40 -7.13 -8.34
N PRO A 252 0.28 -7.85 -8.24
CA PRO A 252 -0.72 -7.64 -7.20
C PRO A 252 -0.21 -7.97 -5.79
N TYR A 253 0.80 -8.84 -5.67
CA TYR A 253 1.40 -9.26 -4.40
C TYR A 253 1.89 -8.10 -3.53
N THR A 254 2.46 -7.04 -4.13
CA THR A 254 2.94 -5.89 -3.34
C THR A 254 1.80 -5.14 -2.67
N CYS A 255 0.60 -5.16 -3.24
CA CYS A 255 -0.58 -4.51 -2.66
C CYS A 255 -1.13 -5.35 -1.49
N GLY A 256 -0.96 -6.68 -1.57
CA GLY A 256 -1.41 -7.64 -0.55
C GLY A 256 -0.70 -7.53 0.79
N GLN A 257 0.42 -6.80 0.89
CA GLN A 257 1.02 -6.46 2.18
C GLN A 257 0.04 -5.70 3.10
N CYS A 258 -0.80 -4.83 2.54
CA CYS A 258 -1.68 -3.94 3.31
C CYS A 258 -3.17 -4.10 2.96
N HIS A 259 -3.49 -4.58 1.76
CA HIS A 259 -4.87 -4.72 1.29
C HIS A 259 -5.32 -6.18 1.41
N HIS A 260 -5.58 -6.61 2.63
CA HIS A 260 -5.89 -7.99 2.99
C HIS A 260 -7.18 -8.09 3.82
N GLU A 261 -7.74 -9.29 3.93
CA GLU A 261 -8.85 -9.58 4.84
C GLU A 261 -8.49 -9.33 6.33
N PRO A 262 -9.47 -8.99 7.19
CA PRO A 262 -10.91 -8.90 6.92
C PRO A 262 -11.43 -7.51 6.51
N ASP A 263 -10.70 -6.43 6.76
CA ASP A 263 -11.20 -5.06 6.64
C ASP A 263 -11.04 -4.45 5.24
N VAL A 264 -9.99 -4.84 4.50
CA VAL A 264 -9.67 -4.32 3.17
C VAL A 264 -9.27 -5.43 2.18
N PRO A 265 -10.13 -6.44 1.91
CA PRO A 265 -9.76 -7.72 1.28
C PRO A 265 -9.48 -7.65 -0.23
N ALA A 266 -8.91 -6.56 -0.76
CA ALA A 266 -8.71 -6.40 -2.19
C ALA A 266 -7.77 -7.45 -2.79
N TRP A 267 -6.73 -7.87 -2.07
CA TRP A 267 -5.87 -8.97 -2.49
C TRP A 267 -6.67 -10.26 -2.65
N ASN A 268 -7.40 -10.66 -1.61
CA ASN A 268 -8.12 -11.93 -1.57
C ASN A 268 -9.23 -11.97 -2.63
N VAL A 269 -9.94 -10.85 -2.77
CA VAL A 269 -10.95 -10.68 -3.82
C VAL A 269 -10.33 -10.79 -5.20
N TYR A 270 -9.20 -10.09 -5.44
CA TYR A 270 -8.50 -10.18 -6.70
C TYR A 270 -8.05 -11.61 -7.01
N GLU A 271 -7.47 -12.30 -6.03
CA GLU A 271 -7.00 -13.67 -6.13
C GLU A 271 -8.11 -14.64 -6.56
N GLU A 272 -9.30 -14.53 -5.97
CA GLU A 272 -10.47 -15.35 -6.34
C GLU A 272 -11.07 -14.97 -7.71
N SER A 273 -10.96 -13.70 -8.11
CA SER A 273 -11.55 -13.20 -9.36
C SER A 273 -11.00 -13.89 -10.61
N LYS A 274 -11.74 -13.81 -11.73
CA LYS A 274 -11.22 -14.30 -13.03
C LYS A 274 -9.98 -13.53 -13.48
N HIS A 275 -9.84 -12.25 -13.14
CA HIS A 275 -8.63 -11.49 -13.43
C HIS A 275 -7.41 -12.07 -12.71
N GLY A 276 -7.53 -12.34 -11.40
CA GLY A 276 -6.44 -12.95 -10.61
C GLY A 276 -6.13 -14.38 -11.03
N ASN A 277 -7.14 -15.18 -11.37
CA ASN A 277 -6.95 -16.54 -11.88
C ASN A 277 -6.14 -16.55 -13.19
N ILE A 278 -6.47 -15.66 -14.14
CA ILE A 278 -5.74 -15.54 -15.41
C ILE A 278 -4.31 -15.04 -15.17
N PHE A 279 -4.13 -14.03 -14.31
CA PHE A 279 -2.81 -13.54 -13.91
C PHE A 279 -1.96 -14.66 -13.29
N SER A 280 -2.52 -15.45 -12.36
CA SER A 280 -1.79 -16.53 -11.70
C SER A 280 -1.42 -17.65 -12.69
N SER A 281 -2.28 -17.91 -13.68
CA SER A 281 -2.07 -18.96 -14.67
C SER A 281 -1.09 -18.55 -15.77
N LEU A 282 -1.15 -17.31 -16.25
CA LEU A 282 -0.46 -16.87 -17.48
C LEU A 282 0.51 -15.70 -17.27
N GLY A 283 0.41 -15.01 -16.13
CA GLY A 283 1.11 -13.76 -15.86
C GLY A 283 2.63 -13.88 -15.87
N LYS A 284 3.19 -15.06 -15.59
CA LYS A 284 4.65 -15.28 -15.66
C LYS A 284 5.25 -14.95 -17.04
N ASN A 285 4.46 -15.06 -18.10
CA ASN A 285 4.90 -14.83 -19.49
C ASN A 285 4.63 -13.39 -19.99
N TRP A 286 4.14 -12.50 -19.12
CA TRP A 286 3.79 -11.11 -19.47
C TRP A 286 4.95 -10.15 -19.23
N ASN A 287 4.92 -8.99 -19.89
CA ASN A 287 5.93 -7.95 -19.68
C ASN A 287 5.41 -6.90 -18.69
N PHE A 288 5.95 -6.89 -17.48
CA PHE A 288 5.60 -5.90 -16.45
C PHE A 288 6.55 -4.69 -16.42
N THR A 289 7.56 -4.64 -17.29
CA THR A 289 8.59 -3.61 -17.23
C THR A 289 8.39 -2.51 -18.27
N ASN A 290 7.63 -2.73 -19.35
CA ASN A 290 7.43 -1.76 -20.42
C ASN A 290 6.77 -0.45 -19.95
N VAL A 291 7.24 0.69 -20.48
CA VAL A 291 6.64 2.01 -20.27
C VAL A 291 6.63 2.70 -21.64
N PRO A 292 5.45 3.06 -22.19
CA PRO A 292 4.10 2.81 -21.65
C PRO A 292 3.74 1.31 -21.59
N TRP A 293 2.69 0.96 -20.83
CA TRP A 293 2.23 -0.43 -20.69
C TRP A 293 1.07 -0.72 -21.64
N LYS A 294 1.25 -1.68 -22.54
CA LYS A 294 0.31 -1.94 -23.65
C LYS A 294 -0.69 -3.03 -23.29
N ILE A 295 -1.99 -2.68 -23.23
CA ILE A 295 -3.05 -3.68 -23.01
C ILE A 295 -3.16 -4.61 -24.22
N GLY A 296 -3.37 -5.91 -23.98
CA GLY A 296 -3.47 -6.95 -25.01
C GLY A 296 -2.13 -7.49 -25.50
N LYS A 297 -1.06 -6.67 -25.44
CA LYS A 297 0.30 -7.05 -25.84
C LYS A 297 1.20 -7.39 -24.65
N ASP A 298 1.33 -6.47 -23.70
CA ASP A 298 2.18 -6.66 -22.53
C ASP A 298 1.46 -7.44 -21.42
N ILE A 299 0.13 -7.28 -21.33
CA ILE A 299 -0.76 -7.95 -20.37
C ILE A 299 -2.07 -8.36 -21.00
N LYS A 300 -2.68 -9.44 -20.48
CA LYS A 300 -3.97 -9.98 -20.95
C LYS A 300 -5.06 -10.06 -19.88
N ALA A 301 -4.72 -9.83 -18.62
CA ALA A 301 -5.69 -9.55 -17.55
C ALA A 301 -5.13 -8.43 -16.66
N PRO A 302 -6.00 -7.59 -16.06
CA PRO A 302 -5.54 -6.50 -15.22
C PRO A 302 -4.97 -7.01 -13.89
N THR A 303 -4.05 -6.22 -13.32
CA THR A 303 -3.65 -6.29 -11.90
C THR A 303 -4.18 -5.05 -11.16
N CYS A 304 -3.91 -4.95 -9.85
CA CYS A 304 -4.22 -3.75 -9.06
C CYS A 304 -3.71 -2.47 -9.74
N SER A 305 -2.46 -2.49 -10.20
CA SER A 305 -1.80 -1.32 -10.78
C SER A 305 -2.32 -0.98 -12.18
N THR A 306 -2.79 -1.96 -12.95
CA THR A 306 -3.47 -1.72 -14.24
C THR A 306 -4.64 -0.75 -14.02
N CYS A 307 -5.53 -1.08 -13.08
CA CYS A 307 -6.75 -0.30 -12.87
C CYS A 307 -6.52 0.99 -12.07
N HIS A 308 -5.58 1.01 -11.12
CA HIS A 308 -5.52 2.10 -10.14
C HIS A 308 -4.45 3.17 -10.37
N ASN A 309 -3.34 2.90 -11.07
CA ASN A 309 -2.26 3.88 -11.15
C ASN A 309 -1.44 3.91 -12.46
N SER A 310 -1.50 2.87 -13.28
CA SER A 310 -0.57 2.71 -14.41
C SER A 310 -0.93 3.60 -15.60
N LEU A 311 0.12 4.10 -16.28
CA LEU A 311 0.00 4.59 -17.66
C LEU A 311 -0.28 3.40 -18.58
N LEU A 312 -1.44 3.42 -19.22
CA LEU A 312 -1.93 2.38 -20.10
C LEU A 312 -2.15 2.95 -21.50
N VAL A 313 -1.73 2.20 -22.51
CA VAL A 313 -1.95 2.55 -23.91
C VAL A 313 -2.51 1.38 -24.71
N SER A 314 -3.19 1.68 -25.81
CA SER A 314 -3.61 0.68 -26.80
C SER A 314 -2.38 0.06 -27.49
N PRO A 315 -2.54 -1.06 -28.22
CA PRO A 315 -1.46 -1.60 -29.07
C PRO A 315 -0.89 -0.56 -30.05
N GLU A 316 -1.75 0.33 -30.55
CA GLU A 316 -1.45 1.43 -31.48
C GLU A 316 -0.77 2.63 -30.80
N GLY A 317 -0.78 2.68 -29.46
CA GLY A 317 -0.10 3.71 -28.67
C GLY A 317 -1.01 4.85 -28.17
N GLU A 318 -2.32 4.76 -28.37
CA GLU A 318 -3.27 5.74 -27.83
C GLU A 318 -3.37 5.63 -26.30
N ILE A 319 -3.38 6.76 -25.60
CA ILE A 319 -3.47 6.79 -24.14
C ILE A 319 -4.88 6.38 -23.69
N ILE A 320 -4.95 5.28 -22.94
CA ILE A 320 -6.17 4.78 -22.30
C ILE A 320 -6.33 5.41 -20.92
N SER A 321 -5.24 5.51 -20.18
CA SER A 321 -5.24 6.11 -18.84
C SER A 321 -3.85 6.62 -18.47
N GLU A 322 -3.79 7.82 -17.91
CA GLU A 322 -2.55 8.45 -17.46
C GLU A 322 -2.04 7.85 -16.14
N ARG A 323 -0.71 7.86 -15.94
CA ARG A 323 -0.11 7.45 -14.65
C ARG A 323 -0.50 8.43 -13.54
N THR A 324 -0.80 7.91 -12.37
CA THR A 324 -1.05 8.73 -11.16
C THR A 324 -0.49 8.07 -9.92
N HIS A 325 0.19 8.82 -9.05
CA HIS A 325 0.53 8.39 -7.69
C HIS A 325 -0.48 8.87 -6.64
N ASP A 326 -1.48 9.67 -7.04
CA ASP A 326 -2.72 9.81 -6.27
C ASP A 326 -3.68 8.71 -6.69
N PHE A 327 -3.74 7.64 -5.90
CA PHE A 327 -4.67 6.52 -6.13
C PHE A 327 -6.14 6.93 -5.93
N GLY A 328 -6.40 8.04 -5.21
CA GLY A 328 -7.74 8.56 -4.98
C GLY A 328 -8.35 9.20 -6.22
N SER A 329 -7.54 9.70 -7.15
CA SER A 329 -7.99 10.44 -8.35
C SER A 329 -8.81 9.60 -9.32
N ARG A 330 -8.67 8.27 -9.30
CA ARG A 330 -9.47 7.33 -10.12
C ARG A 330 -10.74 6.84 -9.45
N LEU A 331 -10.96 7.16 -8.18
CA LEU A 331 -12.09 6.65 -7.40
C LEU A 331 -13.18 7.72 -7.30
N TRP A 332 -14.43 7.35 -7.58
CA TRP A 332 -15.60 8.21 -7.39
C TRP A 332 -16.33 7.94 -6.08
N VAL A 333 -16.35 6.67 -5.66
CA VAL A 333 -16.99 6.22 -4.42
C VAL A 333 -15.97 5.56 -3.50
N ARG A 334 -16.11 5.76 -2.19
CA ARG A 334 -15.29 5.13 -1.14
C ARG A 334 -16.03 3.92 -0.63
N LEU A 335 -15.54 2.74 -1.02
CA LEU A 335 -16.13 1.46 -0.60
C LEU A 335 -15.92 1.18 0.89
N PHE A 336 -14.76 1.56 1.43
CA PHE A 336 -14.47 1.46 2.85
C PHE A 336 -15.43 2.35 3.65
N GLY A 337 -16.36 1.72 4.37
CA GLY A 337 -17.42 2.40 5.11
C GLY A 337 -16.90 3.16 6.32
N LEU A 338 -17.33 4.42 6.48
CA LEU A 338 -16.99 5.27 7.63
C LEU A 338 -18.23 5.99 8.21
N ILE A 339 -19.30 5.29 8.56
CA ILE A 339 -19.49 3.82 8.53
C ILE A 339 -20.18 3.33 7.25
N TYR A 340 -20.74 4.25 6.46
CA TYR A 340 -21.37 3.95 5.16
C TYR A 340 -20.41 4.19 4.00
N SER A 341 -20.65 3.53 2.86
CA SER A 341 -20.03 3.90 1.58
C SER A 341 -20.53 5.29 1.18
N HIS A 342 -19.61 6.14 0.73
CA HIS A 342 -19.85 7.56 0.49
C HIS A 342 -19.02 8.05 -0.71
N PRO A 343 -19.36 9.19 -1.34
CA PRO A 343 -18.51 9.80 -2.36
C PRO A 343 -17.09 10.04 -1.84
N GLN A 344 -16.09 10.00 -2.71
CA GLN A 344 -14.70 10.17 -2.29
C GLN A 344 -14.44 11.56 -1.70
N PRO A 345 -13.57 11.69 -0.67
CA PRO A 345 -13.13 13.00 -0.20
C PRO A 345 -12.43 13.80 -1.30
N LYS A 346 -12.65 15.12 -1.31
CA LYS A 346 -11.96 16.07 -2.21
C LYS A 346 -10.47 16.18 -1.89
N SER A 347 -10.13 16.15 -0.60
CA SER A 347 -8.76 16.25 -0.08
C SER A 347 -8.21 14.88 0.32
N GLY A 348 -6.89 14.72 0.20
CA GLY A 348 -6.17 13.60 0.82
C GLY A 348 -6.11 13.70 2.34
N ASP A 349 -6.14 14.90 2.90
CA ASP A 349 -6.28 15.10 4.34
C ASP A 349 -7.76 14.97 4.72
N THR A 350 -8.17 13.84 5.27
CA THR A 350 -9.56 13.64 5.72
C THR A 350 -9.77 14.03 7.18
N THR A 351 -8.75 14.51 7.89
CA THR A 351 -8.91 14.99 9.28
C THR A 351 -9.68 16.30 9.36
N ILE A 352 -9.76 17.03 8.24
CA ILE A 352 -10.53 18.27 8.13
C ILE A 352 -12.05 18.06 8.06
N ILE A 353 -12.49 16.82 7.80
CA ILE A 353 -13.90 16.50 7.59
C ILE A 353 -14.61 16.59 8.94
N LYS A 354 -15.75 17.29 8.95
CA LYS A 354 -16.69 17.31 10.07
C LYS A 354 -18.10 17.12 9.51
N ASN A 355 -18.80 16.08 9.96
CA ASN A 355 -20.20 15.89 9.58
C ASN A 355 -21.13 16.81 10.38
N LYS A 356 -22.43 16.76 10.08
CA LYS A 356 -23.45 17.57 10.76
C LYS A 356 -23.63 17.22 12.25
N ASP A 357 -23.25 16.00 12.65
CA ASP A 357 -23.24 15.59 14.07
C ASP A 357 -22.01 16.14 14.82
N GLY A 358 -21.12 16.85 14.12
CA GLY A 358 -19.88 17.37 14.67
C GLY A 358 -18.75 16.34 14.81
N LEU A 359 -18.96 15.12 14.31
CA LEU A 359 -17.97 14.05 14.34
C LEU A 359 -17.01 14.17 13.14
N PRO A 360 -15.74 13.74 13.29
CA PRO A 360 -14.76 13.72 12.21
C PRO A 360 -14.99 12.52 11.26
N LEU A 361 -16.19 12.42 10.70
CA LEU A 361 -16.64 11.34 9.81
C LEU A 361 -17.20 11.94 8.50
N PRO A 362 -17.14 11.22 7.37
CA PRO A 362 -17.67 11.68 6.10
C PRO A 362 -19.20 11.60 5.99
N VAL A 363 -19.85 10.92 6.93
CA VAL A 363 -21.30 10.73 7.01
C VAL A 363 -21.75 10.78 8.47
N THR A 364 -22.97 11.23 8.74
CA THR A 364 -23.63 11.11 10.06
C THR A 364 -24.03 9.66 10.33
N PHE A 365 -24.45 9.35 11.57
CA PHE A 365 -25.04 8.03 11.88
C PHE A 365 -26.37 7.80 11.16
N SER A 366 -27.09 8.86 10.80
CA SER A 366 -28.28 8.83 9.91
C SER A 366 -27.95 8.73 8.42
N ASN A 367 -26.69 8.52 8.04
CA ASN A 367 -26.21 8.42 6.66
C ASN A 367 -26.36 9.71 5.83
N GLU A 368 -26.26 10.88 6.47
CA GLU A 368 -26.15 12.16 5.78
C GLU A 368 -24.69 12.50 5.44
N PRO A 369 -24.32 12.65 4.16
CA PRO A 369 -22.95 12.96 3.78
C PRO A 369 -22.52 14.38 4.13
N ALA A 370 -21.24 14.53 4.50
CA ALA A 370 -20.57 15.82 4.69
C ALA A 370 -20.17 16.42 3.32
N THR A 371 -21.18 16.78 2.50
CA THR A 371 -21.05 17.14 1.07
C THR A 371 -20.01 18.22 0.77
N GLU A 372 -19.76 19.15 1.71
CA GLU A 372 -18.73 20.18 1.56
C GLU A 372 -17.33 19.60 1.34
N TYR A 373 -17.04 18.43 1.92
CA TYR A 373 -15.74 17.77 1.89
C TYR A 373 -15.65 16.63 0.86
N LEU A 374 -16.76 16.23 0.27
CA LEU A 374 -16.84 15.07 -0.63
C LEU A 374 -17.06 15.52 -2.08
N ILE A 375 -16.51 14.79 -3.04
CA ILE A 375 -16.67 15.13 -4.45
C ILE A 375 -18.16 15.12 -4.84
N ASP A 376 -18.54 16.08 -5.69
CA ASP A 376 -19.89 16.18 -6.22
C ASP A 376 -20.19 15.05 -7.23
N LYS A 377 -21.40 15.07 -7.79
CA LYS A 377 -21.84 14.05 -8.74
C LYS A 377 -21.14 14.16 -10.10
N ASP A 378 -20.75 15.35 -10.52
CA ASP A 378 -20.08 15.56 -11.81
C ASP A 378 -18.66 14.99 -11.78
N GLU A 379 -17.91 15.24 -10.69
CA GLU A 379 -16.59 14.65 -10.49
C GLU A 379 -16.68 13.12 -10.29
N GLN A 380 -17.74 12.61 -9.64
CA GLN A 380 -18.00 11.16 -9.58
C GLN A 380 -18.15 10.55 -10.99
N ILE A 381 -19.00 11.14 -11.83
CA ILE A 381 -19.24 10.69 -13.20
C ILE A 381 -17.95 10.76 -14.03
N LYS A 382 -17.17 11.84 -13.89
CA LYS A 382 -15.90 12.01 -14.59
C LYS A 382 -14.90 10.91 -14.22
N ARG A 383 -14.71 10.63 -12.93
CA ARG A 383 -13.80 9.57 -12.47
C ARG A 383 -14.28 8.19 -12.88
N GLN A 384 -15.58 7.91 -12.79
CA GLN A 384 -16.16 6.66 -13.27
C GLN A 384 -15.95 6.47 -14.78
N ARG A 385 -16.05 7.53 -15.59
CA ARG A 385 -15.77 7.49 -17.03
C ARG A 385 -14.31 7.14 -17.31
N VAL A 386 -13.37 7.79 -16.61
CA VAL A 386 -11.94 7.48 -16.74
C VAL A 386 -11.67 6.01 -16.39
N PHE A 387 -12.26 5.50 -15.32
CA PHE A 387 -12.11 4.10 -14.93
C PHE A 387 -12.77 3.14 -15.95
N SER A 388 -13.95 3.49 -16.45
CA SER A 388 -14.67 2.72 -17.47
C SER A 388 -13.88 2.60 -18.77
N ASN A 389 -13.09 3.61 -19.14
CA ASN A 389 -12.22 3.56 -20.32
C ASN A 389 -11.14 2.46 -20.21
N ILE A 390 -10.64 2.17 -19.01
CA ILE A 390 -9.73 1.04 -18.78
C ILE A 390 -10.46 -0.28 -19.07
N CYS A 391 -11.72 -0.41 -18.64
CA CYS A 391 -12.52 -1.60 -18.88
C CYS A 391 -12.86 -1.77 -20.39
N ASN A 392 -13.09 -0.67 -21.11
CA ASN A 392 -13.38 -0.67 -22.55
C ASN A 392 -12.25 -1.26 -23.40
N SER A 393 -11.04 -1.39 -22.85
CA SER A 393 -9.92 -2.03 -23.53
C SER A 393 -10.09 -3.56 -23.67
N CYS A 394 -11.03 -4.16 -22.94
CA CYS A 394 -11.29 -5.61 -22.97
C CYS A 394 -12.78 -5.99 -23.00
N HIS A 395 -13.68 -5.10 -22.58
CA HIS A 395 -15.11 -5.38 -22.44
C HIS A 395 -15.98 -4.38 -23.21
N SER A 396 -17.17 -4.84 -23.61
CA SER A 396 -18.16 -3.97 -24.24
C SER A 396 -18.77 -2.99 -23.24
N SER A 397 -19.25 -1.85 -23.75
CA SER A 397 -19.92 -0.83 -22.94
C SER A 397 -21.15 -1.35 -22.20
N GLN A 398 -21.88 -2.32 -22.76
CA GLN A 398 -23.02 -2.96 -22.11
C GLN A 398 -22.59 -3.73 -20.86
N TRP A 399 -21.50 -4.52 -20.95
CA TRP A 399 -20.98 -5.27 -19.81
C TRP A 399 -20.53 -4.32 -18.68
N ILE A 400 -19.85 -3.24 -19.03
CA ILE A 400 -19.33 -2.25 -18.07
C ILE A 400 -20.48 -1.53 -17.34
N LYS A 401 -21.51 -1.10 -18.08
CA LYS A 401 -22.71 -0.50 -17.48
C LYS A 401 -23.37 -1.47 -16.50
N GLY A 402 -23.59 -2.72 -16.92
CA GLY A 402 -24.17 -3.75 -16.05
C GLY A 402 -23.35 -4.00 -14.79
N HIS A 403 -22.02 -4.05 -14.91
CA HIS A 403 -21.12 -4.22 -13.77
C HIS A 403 -21.25 -3.09 -12.74
N PHE A 404 -21.20 -1.83 -13.19
CA PHE A 404 -21.29 -0.70 -12.27
C PHE A 404 -22.70 -0.48 -11.72
N SER A 405 -23.76 -0.75 -12.50
CA SER A 405 -25.13 -0.72 -11.96
C SER A 405 -25.35 -1.77 -10.86
N LYS A 406 -24.81 -2.99 -11.03
CA LYS A 406 -24.80 -4.01 -9.99
C LYS A 406 -24.04 -3.53 -8.75
N MET A 407 -22.86 -2.94 -8.93
CA MET A 407 -22.04 -2.38 -7.84
C MET A 407 -22.80 -1.28 -7.06
N ASP A 408 -23.51 -0.39 -7.76
CA ASP A 408 -24.33 0.65 -7.13
C ASP A 408 -25.47 0.04 -6.28
N SER A 409 -26.14 -1.00 -6.78
CA SER A 409 -27.14 -1.76 -6.00
C SER A 409 -26.53 -2.35 -4.73
N THR A 410 -25.38 -3.02 -4.85
CA THR A 410 -24.68 -3.61 -3.71
C THR A 410 -24.30 -2.55 -2.66
N ILE A 411 -23.86 -1.38 -3.09
CA ILE A 411 -23.53 -0.27 -2.19
C ILE A 411 -24.78 0.19 -1.43
N ASN A 412 -25.90 0.35 -2.13
CA ASN A 412 -27.16 0.75 -1.51
C ASN A 412 -27.66 -0.28 -0.48
N GLU A 413 -27.64 -1.57 -0.83
CA GLU A 413 -28.09 -2.65 0.04
C GLU A 413 -27.19 -2.79 1.28
N THR A 414 -25.86 -2.77 1.12
CA THR A 414 -24.93 -2.86 2.25
C THR A 414 -24.96 -1.63 3.16
N ASN A 415 -25.20 -0.44 2.60
CA ASN A 415 -25.45 0.76 3.40
C ASN A 415 -26.75 0.63 4.22
N THR A 416 -27.81 0.07 3.61
CA THR A 416 -29.08 -0.19 4.30
C THR A 416 -28.88 -1.15 5.48
N MET A 417 -28.16 -2.26 5.27
CA MET A 417 -27.84 -3.23 6.33
C MET A 417 -26.99 -2.62 7.44
N SER A 418 -26.00 -1.77 7.09
CA SER A 418 -25.21 -1.03 8.08
C SER A 418 -26.07 -0.04 8.87
N MET A 419 -27.06 0.57 8.23
CA MET A 419 -27.96 1.54 8.88
C MET A 419 -28.90 0.85 9.86
N THR A 420 -29.38 -0.35 9.53
CA THR A 420 -30.13 -1.20 10.47
C THR A 420 -29.32 -1.56 11.71
N ALA A 421 -28.05 -1.96 11.56
CA ALA A 421 -27.18 -2.19 12.72
C ALA A 421 -26.98 -0.93 13.56
N THR A 422 -26.82 0.21 12.89
CA THR A 422 -26.61 1.51 13.56
C THR A 422 -27.86 1.96 14.29
N SER A 423 -29.07 1.71 13.78
CA SER A 423 -30.31 2.03 14.48
C SER A 423 -30.48 1.22 15.76
N PHE A 424 -30.06 -0.06 15.76
CA PHE A 424 -29.98 -0.86 16.99
C PHE A 424 -29.03 -0.22 18.00
N MET A 425 -27.83 0.19 17.57
CA MET A 425 -26.87 0.86 18.47
C MET A 425 -27.39 2.17 19.05
N LEU A 426 -28.03 3.01 18.23
CA LEU A 426 -28.65 4.25 18.69
C LEU A 426 -29.73 3.98 19.76
N GLU A 427 -30.53 2.92 19.59
CA GLU A 427 -31.50 2.51 20.60
C GLU A 427 -30.83 1.98 21.88
N ILE A 428 -29.78 1.16 21.74
CA ILE A 428 -29.01 0.60 22.86
C ILE A 428 -28.43 1.72 23.73
N TRP A 429 -27.74 2.69 23.10
CA TRP A 429 -27.15 3.83 23.81
C TRP A 429 -28.21 4.75 24.40
N LYS A 430 -29.32 5.00 23.70
CA LYS A 430 -30.45 5.78 24.23
C LYS A 430 -31.03 5.18 25.51
N ASN A 431 -31.13 3.85 25.58
CA ASN A 431 -31.62 3.13 26.76
C ASN A 431 -30.53 2.82 27.79
N LYS A 432 -29.28 3.26 27.57
CA LYS A 432 -28.12 3.00 28.43
C LYS A 432 -27.85 1.51 28.65
N PHE A 433 -28.14 0.68 27.65
CA PHE A 433 -27.83 -0.76 27.68
C PHE A 433 -26.35 -1.05 27.40
N ALA A 434 -25.67 -0.11 26.74
CA ALA A 434 -24.23 0.02 26.60
C ALA A 434 -23.87 1.51 26.82
N ASP A 435 -22.64 1.79 27.24
CA ASP A 435 -22.07 3.13 27.34
C ASP A 435 -21.63 3.62 25.95
N ASN A 436 -21.88 4.88 25.63
CA ASN A 436 -21.51 5.46 24.33
C ASN A 436 -20.29 6.39 24.42
N SER A 437 -19.61 6.43 25.56
CA SER A 437 -18.38 7.21 25.73
C SER A 437 -17.25 6.73 24.82
N ASN A 438 -17.18 5.43 24.54
CA ASN A 438 -16.33 4.80 23.55
C ASN A 438 -17.16 3.78 22.75
N PRO A 439 -17.54 4.07 21.49
CA PRO A 439 -18.52 3.27 20.76
C PRO A 439 -17.95 1.97 20.17
N PHE A 440 -16.89 1.41 20.77
CA PHE A 440 -16.09 0.34 20.21
C PHE A 440 -15.64 -0.73 21.22
N ASP A 441 -15.78 -0.52 22.53
CA ASP A 441 -15.14 -1.37 23.54
C ASP A 441 -16.03 -2.48 24.09
N GLU A 442 -17.35 -2.35 23.96
CA GLU A 442 -18.31 -3.39 24.34
C GLU A 442 -18.56 -4.43 23.24
N SER A 443 -19.06 -5.61 23.61
CA SER A 443 -19.26 -6.72 22.66
C SER A 443 -20.28 -6.40 21.56
N ILE A 444 -21.37 -5.71 21.91
CA ILE A 444 -22.40 -5.30 20.95
C ILE A 444 -21.89 -4.23 19.97
N GLU A 445 -20.97 -3.37 20.43
CA GLU A 445 -20.28 -2.38 19.62
C GLU A 445 -19.29 -3.03 18.66
N GLN A 446 -18.57 -4.07 19.12
CA GLN A 446 -17.72 -4.87 18.24
C GLN A 446 -18.53 -5.61 17.16
N MET A 447 -19.73 -6.07 17.47
CA MET A 447 -20.65 -6.62 16.46
C MET A 447 -21.06 -5.55 15.46
N TRP A 448 -21.37 -4.33 15.91
CA TRP A 448 -21.63 -3.21 15.02
C TRP A 448 -20.43 -2.86 14.14
N ILE A 449 -19.21 -2.81 14.69
CA ILE A 449 -17.97 -2.60 13.91
C ILE A 449 -17.83 -3.64 12.80
N LYS A 450 -17.96 -4.93 13.11
CA LYS A 450 -17.85 -6.02 12.13
C LYS A 450 -18.84 -5.85 10.97
N GLN A 451 -20.05 -5.35 11.25
CA GLN A 451 -21.09 -5.12 10.25
C GLN A 451 -20.59 -4.26 9.08
N TRP A 452 -19.98 -3.11 9.39
CA TRP A 452 -19.56 -2.16 8.36
C TRP A 452 -18.09 -2.31 7.98
N LEU A 453 -17.20 -2.57 8.94
CA LEU A 453 -15.75 -2.62 8.74
C LEU A 453 -15.30 -3.89 8.02
N PHE A 454 -15.92 -5.04 8.31
CA PHE A 454 -15.53 -6.32 7.72
C PHE A 454 -16.53 -6.74 6.65
N TYR A 455 -17.80 -6.91 7.01
CA TYR A 455 -18.76 -7.59 6.14
C TYR A 455 -19.22 -6.72 4.97
N SER A 456 -19.70 -5.51 5.26
CA SER A 456 -20.11 -4.60 4.20
C SER A 456 -18.95 -4.22 3.28
N ASN A 457 -17.75 -4.01 3.84
CA ASN A 457 -16.56 -3.73 3.05
C ASN A 457 -16.19 -4.91 2.13
N SER A 458 -16.17 -6.14 2.64
CA SER A 458 -15.89 -7.34 1.83
C SER A 458 -16.86 -7.46 0.66
N ILE A 459 -18.16 -7.32 0.90
CA ILE A 459 -19.19 -7.38 -0.15
C ILE A 459 -18.99 -6.29 -1.20
N ARG A 460 -18.72 -5.04 -0.78
CA ARG A 460 -18.50 -3.91 -1.71
C ARG A 460 -17.23 -4.09 -2.53
N TYR A 461 -16.14 -4.56 -1.93
CA TYR A 461 -14.88 -4.83 -2.61
C TYR A 461 -15.06 -5.92 -3.67
N SER A 462 -15.69 -7.04 -3.30
CA SER A 462 -15.98 -8.15 -4.20
C SER A 462 -16.88 -7.77 -5.38
N SER A 463 -17.90 -6.94 -5.12
CA SER A 463 -18.78 -6.42 -6.17
C SER A 463 -18.02 -5.51 -7.14
N ALA A 464 -17.12 -4.65 -6.64
CA ALA A 464 -16.35 -3.70 -7.43
C ALA A 464 -15.27 -4.35 -8.32
N MET A 465 -14.62 -5.41 -7.83
CA MET A 465 -13.47 -6.04 -8.51
C MET A 465 -13.81 -7.29 -9.30
N THR A 466 -15.06 -7.40 -9.77
CA THR A 466 -15.50 -8.37 -10.80
C THR A 466 -15.26 -9.83 -10.41
N GLY A 467 -15.41 -10.15 -9.13
CA GLY A 467 -15.29 -11.54 -8.68
C GLY A 467 -14.70 -11.63 -7.30
N ALA A 468 -15.46 -12.28 -6.43
CA ALA A 468 -15.04 -13.15 -5.36
C ALA A 468 -16.35 -13.65 -4.72
N PRO A 469 -17.11 -14.53 -5.42
CA PRO A 469 -18.40 -15.00 -4.93
C PRO A 469 -18.39 -15.41 -3.46
N ASP A 470 -17.29 -15.99 -2.98
CA ASP A 470 -17.19 -16.41 -1.59
C ASP A 470 -17.03 -15.22 -0.63
N TYR A 471 -16.18 -14.24 -0.96
CA TYR A 471 -16.10 -12.98 -0.19
C TYR A 471 -17.36 -12.11 -0.27
N THR A 472 -18.23 -12.31 -1.28
CA THR A 472 -19.59 -11.75 -1.23
C THR A 472 -20.57 -12.60 -0.42
N THR A 473 -20.28 -13.89 -0.16
CA THR A 473 -21.27 -14.84 0.38
C THR A 473 -20.89 -15.32 1.78
N PHE A 474 -20.02 -16.34 1.89
CA PHE A 474 -19.76 -17.04 3.15
C PHE A 474 -18.46 -16.61 3.83
N LYS A 475 -17.56 -15.92 3.12
CA LYS A 475 -16.27 -15.47 3.64
C LYS A 475 -16.32 -13.98 3.95
N ASN A 476 -16.81 -13.61 5.14
CA ASN A 476 -17.08 -12.22 5.53
C ASN A 476 -18.15 -11.54 4.64
N GLY A 477 -19.04 -12.31 4.04
CA GLY A 477 -19.98 -11.85 3.03
C GLY A 477 -21.40 -11.60 3.56
N TRP A 478 -22.39 -11.78 2.67
CA TRP A 478 -23.81 -11.65 2.97
C TRP A 478 -24.30 -12.56 4.10
N TRP A 479 -23.71 -13.76 4.24
CA TRP A 479 -24.01 -14.67 5.34
C TRP A 479 -23.70 -14.00 6.68
N ASP A 480 -22.45 -13.58 6.87
CA ASP A 480 -22.00 -12.94 8.11
C ASP A 480 -22.72 -11.62 8.37
N LEU A 481 -22.94 -10.83 7.31
CA LEU A 481 -23.68 -9.55 7.40
C LEU A 481 -25.10 -9.75 7.93
N THR A 482 -25.77 -10.81 7.54
CA THR A 482 -27.15 -11.12 7.94
C THR A 482 -27.19 -11.78 9.31
N GLU A 483 -26.34 -12.76 9.55
CA GLU A 483 -26.24 -13.46 10.84
C GLU A 483 -25.89 -12.48 11.97
N ASN A 484 -24.97 -11.56 11.73
CA ASN A 484 -24.57 -10.56 12.72
C ASN A 484 -25.71 -9.60 13.06
N LEU A 485 -26.54 -9.17 12.10
CA LEU A 485 -27.74 -8.38 12.39
C LEU A 485 -28.73 -9.11 13.29
N GLN A 486 -28.96 -10.40 13.02
CA GLN A 486 -29.85 -11.20 13.87
C GLN A 486 -29.30 -11.29 15.30
N LYS A 487 -28.01 -11.55 15.45
CA LYS A 487 -27.37 -11.58 16.77
C LYS A 487 -27.47 -10.24 17.50
N MET A 488 -27.30 -9.11 16.79
CA MET A 488 -27.47 -7.77 17.38
C MET A 488 -28.92 -7.54 17.84
N LYS A 489 -29.90 -7.98 17.04
CA LYS A 489 -31.32 -7.89 17.39
C LYS A 489 -31.67 -8.74 18.61
N ASP A 490 -31.22 -9.99 18.64
CA ASP A 490 -31.43 -10.92 19.76
C ASP A 490 -30.83 -10.36 21.06
N TRP A 491 -29.63 -9.76 20.96
CA TRP A 491 -28.98 -9.09 22.10
C TRP A 491 -29.82 -7.93 22.64
N LEU A 492 -30.34 -7.07 21.76
CA LEU A 492 -31.19 -5.93 22.13
C LEU A 492 -32.49 -6.40 22.79
N ASP A 493 -33.14 -7.42 22.23
CA ASP A 493 -34.38 -7.97 22.78
C ASP A 493 -34.16 -8.56 24.17
N LEU A 494 -33.09 -9.34 24.34
CA LEU A 494 -32.73 -9.90 25.64
C LEU A 494 -32.49 -8.82 26.69
N LYS A 495 -31.80 -7.73 26.33
CA LYS A 495 -31.57 -6.61 27.26
C LYS A 495 -32.86 -5.89 27.63
N LYS A 496 -33.77 -5.70 26.67
CA LYS A 496 -35.10 -5.14 26.94
C LYS A 496 -35.89 -6.00 27.91
N GLU A 497 -35.92 -7.32 27.71
CA GLU A 497 -36.62 -8.24 28.61
C GLU A 497 -36.05 -8.20 30.04
N ILE A 498 -34.72 -8.20 30.17
CA ILE A 498 -34.06 -8.10 31.47
C ILE A 498 -34.37 -6.77 32.15
N TYR A 499 -34.39 -5.68 31.39
CA TYR A 499 -34.70 -4.35 31.91
C TYR A 499 -36.16 -4.27 32.41
N ILE A 500 -37.12 -4.78 31.64
CA ILE A 500 -38.54 -4.84 32.03
C ILE A 500 -38.73 -5.67 33.30
N LYS A 501 -38.03 -6.81 33.45
CA LYS A 501 -38.12 -7.65 34.66
C LYS A 501 -37.50 -7.02 35.92
N LYS A 502 -36.68 -5.99 35.78
CA LYS A 502 -36.04 -5.27 36.90
C LYS A 502 -36.85 -4.06 37.38
N GLN A 503 -37.82 -3.61 36.59
CA GLN A 503 -38.83 -2.63 36.97
C GLN A 503 -40.00 -3.34 37.66
#